data_AF-A0A842JFP6-F1
#
_entry.id   AF-A0A842JFP6-F1
#
_cell.length_a   1.000
_cell.length_b   1.000
_cell.length_c   1.000
_cell.angle_alpha   90.00
_cell.angle_beta   90.00
_cell.angle_gamma   90.00
#
_symmetry.space_group_name_H-M   'P 1'
#
loop_
_entity.id
_entity.type
_entity.pdbx_description
1 polymer ?
#
loop_
_entity_poly.entity_id
_entity_poly.type
_entity_poly.pdbx_seq_one_letter_code
_entity_poly.pdbx_strand_id
1 'polypeptide(L)'
;MATTIAPWGNSEAVRIPRDVLRSAGLRRGDQVSFEVNRSGRIEIVPQKRQHRCVEPARGVTFDSLFEGYEGGRLENGDAWPSDDLVGAEWDAWAR
;
A
#
# COMPACT_ATOMS: atom_id res chain seq x y z
N MET A 1 15.94 -1.10 -23.41
CA MET A 1 15.06 -2.22 -22.97
C MET A 1 13.84 -2.23 -23.86
N ALA A 2 13.35 -3.42 -24.23
CA ALA A 2 12.13 -3.59 -25.02
C ALA A 2 11.24 -4.63 -24.35
N THR A 3 9.93 -4.39 -24.34
CA THR A 3 8.90 -5.33 -23.89
C THR A 3 7.76 -5.30 -24.88
N THR A 4 6.99 -6.38 -24.94
CA THR A 4 5.78 -6.48 -25.77
C THR A 4 4.55 -6.21 -24.91
N ILE A 5 3.53 -5.62 -25.51
CA ILE A 5 2.17 -5.55 -24.94
C ILE A 5 1.60 -6.97 -24.92
N ALA A 6 0.97 -7.36 -23.82
CA ALA A 6 0.41 -8.69 -23.64
C ALA A 6 -0.93 -8.63 -22.88
N PRO A 7 -1.81 -9.63 -23.07
CA PRO A 7 -3.07 -9.68 -22.36
C PRO A 7 -2.88 -9.91 -20.85
N TRP A 8 -3.69 -9.23 -20.05
CA TRP A 8 -3.86 -9.43 -18.62
C TRP A 8 -5.36 -9.36 -18.28
N GLY A 9 -6.01 -10.53 -18.24
CA GLY A 9 -7.47 -10.62 -18.12
C GLY A 9 -8.16 -10.04 -19.36
N ASN A 10 -9.08 -9.11 -19.16
CA ASN A 10 -9.81 -8.42 -20.24
C ASN A 10 -9.12 -7.13 -20.72
N SER A 11 -7.82 -6.97 -20.46
CA SER A 11 -7.08 -5.74 -20.77
C SER A 11 -5.68 -6.05 -21.28
N GLU A 12 -5.04 -5.05 -21.86
CA GLU A 12 -3.65 -5.12 -22.32
C GLU A 12 -2.71 -4.53 -21.26
N ALA A 13 -1.49 -5.09 -21.16
CA ALA A 13 -0.50 -4.67 -20.18
C ALA A 13 0.93 -4.75 -20.73
N VAL A 14 1.84 -3.96 -20.13
CA VAL A 14 3.29 -4.06 -20.35
C VAL A 14 3.98 -4.39 -19.03
N ARG A 15 4.99 -5.27 -19.08
CA ARG A 15 5.82 -5.56 -17.91
C ARG A 15 6.82 -4.43 -17.72
N ILE A 16 6.79 -3.80 -16.55
CA ILE A 16 7.74 -2.75 -16.16
C ILE A 16 8.79 -3.38 -15.23
N PRO A 17 10.08 -3.40 -15.62
CA PRO A 17 11.17 -3.85 -14.75
C PRO A 17 11.18 -3.10 -13.41
N ARG A 18 11.55 -3.80 -12.34
CA ARG A 18 11.46 -3.28 -10.96
C ARG A 18 12.30 -2.02 -10.78
N ASP A 19 13.50 -2.00 -11.32
CA ASP A 19 14.42 -0.85 -11.31
C ASP A 19 13.83 0.38 -12.00
N VAL A 20 13.19 0.20 -13.17
CA VAL A 20 12.49 1.28 -13.89
C VAL A 20 11.31 1.81 -13.07
N LEU A 21 10.48 0.93 -12.51
CA LEU A 21 9.34 1.31 -11.67
C LEU A 21 9.79 2.13 -10.45
N ARG A 22 10.87 1.71 -9.80
CA ARG A 22 11.43 2.40 -8.62
C ARG A 22 12.09 3.73 -8.97
N SER A 23 12.80 3.81 -10.10
CA SER A 23 13.40 5.05 -10.59
C SER A 23 12.34 6.11 -10.91
N ALA A 24 11.15 5.69 -11.32
CA ALA A 24 9.98 6.54 -11.51
C ALA A 24 9.25 6.90 -10.18
N GLY A 25 9.77 6.49 -9.02
CA GLY A 25 9.16 6.75 -7.70
C GLY A 25 7.91 5.92 -7.40
N LEU A 26 7.57 4.95 -8.26
CA LEU A 26 6.36 4.14 -8.14
C LEU A 26 6.60 2.83 -7.37
N ARG A 27 5.51 2.30 -6.82
CA ARG A 27 5.48 1.01 -6.12
C ARG A 27 4.28 0.19 -6.60
N ARG A 28 4.34 -1.14 -6.42
CA ARG A 28 3.18 -2.01 -6.65
C ARG A 28 2.01 -1.54 -5.77
N GLY A 29 0.83 -1.38 -6.38
CA GLY A 29 -0.38 -0.91 -5.69
C GLY A 29 -0.62 0.60 -5.80
N ASP A 30 0.31 1.37 -6.36
CA ASP A 30 0.12 2.80 -6.58
C ASP A 30 -0.93 3.04 -7.68
N GLN A 31 -1.80 4.02 -7.45
CA GLN A 31 -2.73 4.49 -8.48
C GLN A 31 -2.01 5.40 -9.47
N VAL A 32 -2.27 5.18 -10.75
CA VAL A 32 -1.67 5.92 -11.86
C VAL A 32 -2.75 6.26 -12.89
N SER A 33 -2.59 7.38 -13.58
CA SER A 33 -3.33 7.71 -14.80
C SER A 33 -2.44 7.52 -16.02
N PHE A 34 -3.08 7.42 -17.19
CA PHE A 34 -2.40 7.33 -18.49
C PHE A 34 -2.77 8.55 -19.32
N GLU A 35 -1.77 9.14 -19.96
CA GLU A 35 -1.95 10.25 -20.90
C GLU A 35 -1.13 9.98 -22.16
N VAL A 36 -1.58 10.51 -23.30
CA VAL A 36 -0.79 10.51 -24.54
C VAL A 36 -0.17 11.89 -24.69
N ASN A 37 1.14 11.97 -24.64
CA ASN A 37 1.84 13.24 -24.77
C ASN A 37 1.83 13.75 -26.22
N ARG A 38 2.31 14.98 -26.43
CA ARG A 38 2.36 15.63 -27.76
C ARG A 38 3.22 14.88 -28.79
N SER A 39 4.11 14.01 -28.34
CA SER A 39 4.95 13.17 -29.19
C SER A 39 4.33 11.79 -29.47
N GLY A 40 3.07 11.57 -29.10
CA GLY A 40 2.36 10.31 -29.32
C GLY A 40 2.82 9.16 -28.41
N ARG A 41 3.48 9.48 -27.29
CA ARG A 41 3.95 8.47 -26.31
C ARG A 41 2.96 8.35 -25.16
N ILE A 42 2.78 7.14 -24.66
CA ILE A 42 2.01 6.88 -23.44
C ILE A 42 2.88 7.27 -22.24
N GLU A 43 2.37 8.18 -21.42
CA GLU A 43 2.95 8.55 -20.14
C GLU A 43 2.11 7.95 -19.00
N ILE A 44 2.81 7.38 -18.02
CA ILE A 44 2.22 6.87 -16.79
C ILE A 44 2.44 7.93 -15.72
N VAL A 45 1.36 8.55 -15.26
CA VAL A 45 1.42 9.67 -14.32
C VAL A 45 0.96 9.18 -12.95
N PRO A 46 1.75 9.34 -11.88
CA PRO A 46 1.29 9.02 -10.54
C PRO A 46 0.05 9.84 -10.20
N GLN A 47 -1.06 9.19 -9.82
CA GLN A 47 -2.12 9.93 -9.17
C GLN A 47 -1.61 10.34 -7.80
N LYS A 48 -1.74 11.64 -7.47
CA LYS A 48 -1.45 12.11 -6.11
C LYS A 48 -2.20 11.16 -5.18
N ARG A 49 -1.46 10.55 -4.24
CA ARG A 49 -2.10 9.81 -3.15
C ARG A 49 -2.99 10.82 -2.45
N GLN A 50 -4.27 10.79 -2.77
CA GLN A 50 -5.26 11.09 -1.77
C GLN A 50 -5.11 9.94 -0.79
N HIS A 51 -4.14 10.06 0.12
CA HIS A 51 -4.45 9.67 1.48
C HIS A 51 -5.82 10.28 1.69
N ARG A 52 -6.79 9.48 2.11
CA ARG A 52 -8.00 10.03 2.70
C ARG A 52 -7.44 10.90 3.82
N CYS A 53 -7.16 12.17 3.52
CA CYS A 53 -6.96 13.21 4.47
C CYS A 53 -8.34 13.27 5.07
N VAL A 54 -8.57 12.38 6.04
CA VAL A 54 -9.51 12.67 7.08
C VAL A 54 -8.88 13.92 7.67
N GLU A 55 -9.35 15.07 7.19
CA GLU A 55 -9.18 16.27 7.97
C GLU A 55 -9.69 15.88 9.37
N PRO A 56 -8.84 15.97 10.40
CA PRO A 56 -9.31 15.76 11.75
C PRO A 56 -10.56 16.59 11.92
N ALA A 57 -11.61 16.01 12.50
CA ALA A 57 -12.79 16.79 12.83
C ALA A 57 -12.34 18.06 13.56
N ARG A 58 -12.92 19.22 13.23
CA ARG A 58 -12.49 20.50 13.79
C ARG A 58 -12.41 20.38 15.32
N GLY A 59 -11.25 20.70 15.88
CA GLY A 59 -11.00 20.63 17.32
C GLY A 59 -10.34 19.34 17.81
N VAL A 60 -10.17 18.31 16.97
CA VAL A 60 -9.39 17.13 17.32
C VAL A 60 -7.90 17.44 17.14
N THR A 61 -7.24 17.77 18.24
CA THR A 61 -5.77 17.90 18.34
C THR A 61 -5.17 16.61 18.86
N PHE A 62 -3.85 16.45 18.73
CA PHE A 62 -3.13 15.34 19.36
C PHE A 62 -3.46 15.27 20.87
N ASP A 63 -3.44 16.39 21.58
CA ASP A 63 -3.71 16.45 23.02
C ASP A 63 -5.15 16.02 23.36
N SER A 64 -6.14 16.41 22.54
CA SER A 64 -7.54 15.99 22.75
C SER A 64 -7.74 14.48 22.67
N LEU A 65 -6.90 13.76 21.92
CA LEU A 65 -6.98 12.30 21.81
C LEU A 65 -6.54 11.59 23.10
N PHE A 66 -5.78 12.27 23.95
CA PHE A 66 -5.23 11.73 25.20
C PHE A 66 -5.79 12.45 26.44
N GLU A 67 -6.83 13.28 26.29
CA GLU A 67 -7.48 13.93 27.43
C GLU A 67 -8.11 12.86 28.35
N GLY A 68 -7.71 12.86 29.63
CA GLY A 68 -8.13 11.85 30.61
C GLY A 68 -7.40 10.51 30.50
N TYR A 69 -6.42 10.37 29.60
CA TYR A 69 -5.55 9.19 29.57
C TYR A 69 -4.48 9.31 30.65
N GLU A 70 -4.65 8.60 31.77
CA GLU A 70 -3.71 8.66 32.90
C GLU A 70 -2.40 7.88 32.66
N GLY A 71 -2.27 7.25 31.50
CA GLY A 71 -1.18 6.35 31.22
C GLY A 71 -1.29 5.04 31.98
N GLY A 72 -0.58 4.04 31.47
CA GLY A 72 -0.52 2.72 32.07
C GLY A 72 0.34 1.86 31.18
N ARG A 73 1.41 1.30 31.73
CA ARG A 73 2.10 0.21 31.05
C ARG A 73 1.09 -0.93 31.07
N LEU A 74 0.55 -1.31 29.91
CA LEU A 74 -0.11 -2.60 29.76
C LEU A 74 0.85 -3.61 30.38
N GLU A 75 0.40 -4.37 31.37
CA GLU A 75 1.19 -5.51 31.84
C GLU A 75 1.60 -6.26 30.58
N ASN A 76 2.88 -6.63 30.49
CA ASN A 76 3.41 -7.42 29.39
C ASN A 76 2.79 -8.84 29.49
N GLY A 77 1.48 -8.96 29.31
CA GLY A 77 0.84 -10.17 28.90
C GLY A 77 1.12 -10.35 27.42
N ASP A 78 1.26 -11.59 26.99
CA ASP A 78 1.47 -11.91 25.60
C ASP A 78 0.40 -11.21 24.77
N ALA A 79 0.83 -10.36 23.83
CA ALA A 79 -0.08 -9.63 22.93
C ALA A 79 -0.91 -10.58 22.05
N TRP A 80 -0.60 -11.88 22.13
CA TRP A 80 -1.21 -12.98 21.42
C TRP A 80 -1.72 -14.02 22.43
N PRO A 81 -2.92 -14.59 22.24
CA PRO A 81 -3.53 -15.52 23.20
C PRO A 81 -2.70 -16.79 23.46
N SER A 82 -1.93 -17.24 22.46
CA SER A 82 -0.89 -18.26 22.59
C SER A 82 0.03 -18.29 21.37
N ASP A 83 1.23 -18.82 21.54
CA ASP A 83 2.17 -19.12 20.45
C ASP A 83 1.73 -20.33 19.61
N ASP A 84 0.66 -21.06 20.01
CA ASP A 84 0.17 -22.24 19.28
C ASP A 84 -0.36 -21.89 17.88
N LEU A 85 -0.65 -20.62 17.62
CA LEU A 85 -1.07 -20.13 16.30
C LEU A 85 0.13 -19.85 15.37
N VAL A 86 1.34 -19.76 15.91
CA VAL A 86 2.55 -19.53 15.11
C VAL A 86 2.90 -20.83 14.37
N GLY A 87 2.75 -20.81 13.04
CA GLY A 87 3.06 -21.97 12.19
C GLY A 87 1.92 -22.97 11.99
N ALA A 88 0.78 -22.82 12.67
CA ALA A 88 -0.42 -23.64 12.44
C ALA A 88 -0.93 -23.55 10.98
N GLU A 89 -0.71 -22.41 10.32
CA GLU A 89 -0.98 -22.23 8.90
C GLU A 89 -0.13 -23.13 7.99
N TRP A 90 1.12 -23.40 8.36
CA TRP A 90 1.98 -24.31 7.61
C TRP A 90 1.48 -25.76 7.71
N ASP A 91 1.10 -26.20 8.91
CA ASP A 91 0.57 -27.55 9.14
C ASP A 91 -0.80 -27.77 8.47
N ALA A 92 -1.58 -26.70 8.27
CA ALA A 92 -2.84 -26.74 7.54
C ALA A 92 -2.65 -26.81 6.01
N TRP A 93 -1.55 -26.26 5.48
CA TRP A 93 -1.24 -26.26 4.05
C TRP A 93 -0.32 -27.41 3.60
N ALA A 94 0.40 -28.04 4.54
CA ALA A 94 1.32 -29.14 4.27
C ALA A 94 0.66 -30.53 4.28
N ARG A 95 -0.67 -30.61 4.45
CA ARG A 95 -1.46 -31.85 4.33
C ARG A 95 -2.10 -32.00 2.96
#